data_AF-A0A7S3FGA8-F1
#
_entry.id   AF-A0A7S3FGA8-F1
#
_cell.length_a   1.000
_cell.length_b   1.000
_cell.length_c   1.000
_cell.angle_alpha   90.00
_cell.angle_beta   90.00
_cell.angle_gamma   90.00
#
_symmetry.space_group_name_H-M   'P 1'
#
loop_
_entity.id
_entity.type
_entity.pdbx_description
1 polymer ?
#
loop_
_entity_poly.entity_id
_entity_poly.type
_entity_poly.pdbx_seq_one_letter_code
_entity_poly.pdbx_strand_id
1 'polypeptide(L)'
;MAATTTSGRFAALRAYFEAAVDSALASGDVASVAESFPTLDEADRQLVVDLLAQVKQGIRANSEAEFADVCAEHGAEVALTALDAKCAERGVHMVGRLPLATTATGMAGPGDAARAERVAAMRKEKEVLAKMLAEAEESEASLDGRLACGAAAYHDLLAKLGQSIESMQTLHSATKEWGQRSAKLWQAAA
;
A
#
# COMPACT_ATOMS: atom_id res chain seq x y z
N MET A 1 11.62 -43.33 17.47
CA MET A 1 11.89 -42.23 16.53
C MET A 1 10.90 -41.12 16.82
N ALA A 2 11.33 -40.10 17.57
CA ALA A 2 10.48 -38.97 17.91
C ALA A 2 10.51 -37.97 16.75
N ALA A 3 9.36 -37.70 16.14
CA ALA A 3 9.19 -36.63 15.18
C ALA A 3 9.28 -35.30 15.95
N THR A 4 10.45 -34.67 15.92
CA THR A 4 10.61 -33.29 16.35
C THR A 4 9.83 -32.41 15.38
N THR A 5 8.64 -31.99 15.78
CA THR A 5 7.91 -30.87 15.17
C THR A 5 8.77 -29.62 15.28
N THR A 6 9.60 -29.37 14.28
CA THR A 6 10.40 -28.16 14.16
C THR A 6 9.42 -27.01 13.89
N SER A 7 9.17 -26.21 14.91
CA SER A 7 8.23 -25.09 14.82
C SER A 7 8.82 -24.00 13.92
N GLY A 8 8.27 -23.85 12.71
CA GLY A 8 8.61 -22.78 11.75
C GLY A 8 9.46 -23.23 10.56
N ARG A 9 9.26 -22.57 9.40
CA ARG A 9 9.97 -22.91 8.15
C ARG A 9 11.48 -22.73 8.24
N PHE A 10 11.94 -21.74 8.99
CA PHE A 10 13.37 -21.54 9.20
C PHE A 10 14.01 -22.69 10.00
N ALA A 11 13.30 -23.19 11.02
CA ALA A 11 13.77 -24.34 11.79
C ALA A 11 13.81 -25.61 10.92
N ALA A 12 12.83 -25.79 10.03
CA ALA A 12 12.86 -26.88 9.06
C ALA A 12 14.03 -26.75 8.07
N LEU A 13 14.31 -25.54 7.56
CA LEU A 13 15.46 -25.29 6.68
C LEU A 13 16.79 -25.67 7.37
N ARG A 14 16.98 -25.25 8.62
CA ARG A 14 18.15 -25.62 9.42
C ARG A 14 18.27 -27.14 9.60
N ALA A 15 17.17 -27.80 9.94
CA ALA A 15 17.17 -29.26 10.09
C ALA A 15 17.51 -29.99 8.79
N TYR A 16 17.03 -29.50 7.64
CA TYR A 16 17.39 -30.05 6.33
C TYR A 16 18.86 -29.84 5.99
N PHE A 17 19.40 -28.67 6.32
CA PHE A 17 20.82 -28.37 6.15
C PHE A 17 21.70 -29.30 7.01
N GLU A 18 21.41 -29.41 8.30
CA GLU A 18 22.12 -30.30 9.23
C GLU A 18 22.08 -31.76 8.74
N ALA A 19 20.90 -32.25 8.33
CA ALA A 19 20.76 -33.59 7.79
C ALA A 19 21.56 -33.80 6.49
N ALA A 20 21.68 -32.77 5.63
CA ALA A 20 22.48 -32.84 4.41
C ALA A 20 23.98 -32.88 4.72
N VAL A 21 24.45 -32.10 5.69
CA VAL A 21 25.85 -32.12 6.17
C VAL A 21 26.17 -33.49 6.78
N ASP A 22 25.29 -34.01 7.64
CA ASP A 22 25.43 -35.35 8.22
C ASP A 22 25.53 -36.44 7.14
N SER A 23 24.65 -36.38 6.15
CA SER A 23 24.64 -37.33 5.04
C SER A 23 25.89 -37.24 4.17
N ALA A 24 26.43 -36.04 3.95
CA ALA A 24 27.65 -35.84 3.17
C ALA A 24 28.90 -36.34 3.89
N LEU A 25 28.92 -36.26 5.22
CA LEU A 25 30.07 -36.66 6.06
C LEU A 25 30.00 -38.11 6.54
N ALA A 26 28.93 -38.85 6.21
CA ALA A 26 28.70 -40.21 6.67
C ALA A 26 29.72 -41.23 6.15
N SER A 27 30.38 -40.99 5.02
CA SER A 27 31.33 -41.93 4.39
C SER A 27 32.73 -41.89 4.99
N GLY A 28 33.41 -43.03 5.06
CA GLY A 28 34.83 -43.12 5.44
C GLY A 28 35.02 -43.74 6.82
N ASP A 29 34.81 -45.05 6.88
CA ASP A 29 35.19 -45.93 7.97
C ASP A 29 36.54 -46.62 7.69
N VAL A 30 37.06 -47.36 8.66
CA VAL A 30 38.35 -48.06 8.54
C VAL A 30 38.38 -49.01 7.33
N ALA A 31 37.25 -49.66 7.03
CA ALA A 31 37.11 -50.56 5.89
C ALA A 31 37.24 -49.81 4.56
N SER A 32 36.56 -48.68 4.40
CA SER A 32 36.67 -47.82 3.21
C SER A 32 38.09 -47.27 3.01
N VAL A 33 38.79 -46.95 4.09
CA VAL A 33 40.20 -46.54 4.05
C VAL A 33 41.10 -47.70 3.64
N ALA A 34 40.87 -48.91 4.15
CA ALA A 34 41.63 -50.10 3.77
C ALA A 34 41.45 -50.47 2.29
N GLU A 35 40.25 -50.31 1.73
CA GLU A 35 39.99 -50.49 0.30
C GLU A 35 40.68 -49.43 -0.56
N SER A 36 40.67 -48.17 -0.12
CA SER A 36 41.23 -47.03 -0.86
C SER A 36 42.75 -46.95 -0.76
N PHE A 37 43.33 -47.42 0.34
CA PHE A 37 44.75 -47.38 0.66
C PHE A 37 45.27 -48.76 1.12
N PRO A 38 45.26 -49.77 0.22
CA PRO A 38 45.58 -51.15 0.58
C PRO A 38 47.06 -51.36 0.98
N THR A 39 47.94 -50.45 0.59
CA THR A 39 49.38 -50.51 0.86
C THR A 39 49.77 -50.00 2.25
N LEU A 40 48.86 -49.34 2.97
CA LEU A 40 49.11 -48.86 4.33
C LEU A 40 48.97 -50.01 5.33
N ASP A 41 49.80 -49.99 6.36
CA ASP A 41 49.64 -50.88 7.50
C ASP A 41 48.47 -50.43 8.40
N GLU A 42 48.16 -51.22 9.42
CA GLU A 42 47.01 -50.94 10.28
C GLU A 42 47.16 -49.65 11.11
N ALA A 43 48.38 -49.33 11.54
CA ALA A 43 48.64 -48.15 12.34
C ALA A 43 48.48 -46.88 11.50
N ASP A 44 48.99 -46.88 10.27
CA ASP A 44 48.84 -45.79 9.32
C ASP A 44 47.37 -45.63 8.87
N ARG A 45 46.64 -46.73 8.68
CA ARG A 45 45.20 -46.67 8.36
C ARG A 45 44.39 -46.03 9.49
N GLN A 46 44.70 -46.37 10.74
CA GLN A 46 44.04 -45.74 11.89
C GLN A 46 44.34 -44.24 11.96
N LEU A 47 45.59 -43.83 11.71
CA LEU A 47 45.97 -42.42 11.66
C LEU A 47 45.18 -41.66 10.58
N VAL A 48 45.00 -42.27 9.40
CA VAL A 48 44.20 -41.67 8.31
C VAL A 48 42.73 -41.52 8.71
N VAL A 49 42.16 -42.49 9.42
CA VAL A 49 40.78 -42.42 9.93
C VAL A 49 40.63 -41.30 10.97
N ASP A 50 41.59 -41.14 11.88
CA ASP A 50 41.58 -40.08 12.89
C ASP A 50 41.70 -38.69 12.23
N LEU A 51 42.60 -38.55 11.24
CA LEU A 51 42.71 -37.34 10.43
C LEU A 51 41.42 -37.04 9.66
N LEU A 52 40.79 -38.06 9.09
CA LEU A 52 39.52 -37.92 8.39
C LEU A 52 38.42 -37.44 9.34
N ALA A 53 38.38 -37.96 10.56
CA ALA A 53 37.44 -37.50 11.60
C ALA A 53 37.65 -36.02 11.93
N GLN A 54 38.91 -35.59 12.06
CA GLN A 54 39.25 -34.18 12.31
C GLN A 54 38.85 -33.27 11.15
N VAL A 55 39.10 -33.70 9.91
CA VAL A 55 38.68 -32.97 8.70
C VAL A 55 37.16 -32.87 8.62
N LYS A 56 36.42 -33.95 8.88
CA LYS A 56 34.95 -33.94 8.92
C LYS A 56 34.41 -32.97 9.96
N GLN A 57 35.02 -32.92 11.15
CA GLN A 57 34.65 -31.96 12.19
C GLN A 57 34.88 -30.51 11.73
N GLY A 58 36.01 -30.24 11.07
CA GLY A 58 36.30 -28.93 10.48
C GLY A 58 35.31 -28.53 9.39
N ILE A 59 34.98 -29.47 8.47
CA ILE A 59 33.99 -29.23 7.42
C ILE A 59 32.63 -28.91 8.03
N ARG A 60 32.18 -29.66 9.05
CA ARG A 60 30.91 -29.37 9.73
C ARG A 60 30.91 -27.97 10.32
N ALA A 61 31.91 -27.63 11.13
CA ALA A 61 31.98 -26.33 11.80
C ALA A 61 31.99 -25.17 10.80
N ASN A 62 32.77 -25.28 9.73
CA ASN A 62 32.77 -24.26 8.67
C ASN A 62 31.43 -24.20 7.93
N SER A 63 30.82 -25.34 7.62
CA SER A 63 29.52 -25.37 6.93
C SER A 63 28.43 -24.73 7.78
N GLU A 64 28.39 -24.99 9.09
CA GLU A 64 27.44 -24.38 10.01
C GLU A 64 27.64 -22.86 10.14
N ALA A 65 28.90 -22.39 10.17
CA ALA A 65 29.21 -20.97 10.18
C ALA A 65 28.78 -20.27 8.88
N GLU A 66 29.15 -20.84 7.72
CA GLU A 66 28.74 -20.33 6.40
C GLU A 66 27.22 -20.31 6.24
N PHE A 67 26.52 -21.34 6.73
CA PHE A 67 25.07 -21.37 6.73
C PHE A 67 24.47 -20.22 7.55
N ALA A 68 25.03 -19.95 8.73
CA ALA A 68 24.59 -18.84 9.57
C ALA A 68 24.83 -17.49 8.89
N ASP A 69 25.99 -17.29 8.28
CA ASP A 69 26.35 -16.05 7.58
C ASP A 69 25.45 -15.80 6.37
N VAL A 70 25.22 -16.82 5.52
CA VAL A 70 24.31 -16.74 4.37
C VAL A 70 22.86 -16.47 4.83
N CYS A 71 22.41 -17.11 5.91
CA CYS A 71 21.08 -16.86 6.46
C CYS A 71 20.94 -15.42 6.99
N ALA A 72 22.00 -14.87 7.60
CA ALA A 72 22.02 -13.49 8.08
C ALA A 72 22.05 -12.48 6.92
N GLU A 73 22.92 -12.69 5.93
CA GLU A 73 23.06 -11.82 4.75
C GLU A 73 21.74 -11.68 3.98
N HIS A 74 21.01 -12.77 3.81
CA HIS A 74 19.73 -12.78 3.11
C HIS A 74 18.51 -12.53 4.02
N GLY A 75 18.71 -12.34 5.32
CA GLY A 75 17.63 -12.17 6.28
C GLY A 75 16.63 -13.34 6.26
N ALA A 76 17.12 -14.58 6.01
CA ALA A 76 16.30 -15.75 5.76
C ALA A 76 15.36 -16.07 6.94
N GLU A 77 15.84 -15.91 8.17
CA GLU A 77 15.04 -16.10 9.39
C GLU A 77 13.86 -15.12 9.45
N VAL A 78 14.13 -13.83 9.20
CA VAL A 78 13.10 -12.78 9.21
C VAL A 78 12.08 -13.02 8.09
N ALA A 79 12.55 -13.31 6.88
CA ALA A 79 11.70 -13.53 5.72
C ALA A 79 10.78 -14.75 5.89
N LEU A 80 11.33 -15.87 6.36
CA LEU A 80 10.56 -17.11 6.60
C LEU A 80 9.60 -16.97 7.79
N THR A 81 10.00 -16.25 8.84
CA THR A 81 9.10 -15.95 9.97
C THR A 81 7.93 -15.05 9.54
N ALA A 82 8.19 -14.03 8.72
CA ALA A 82 7.15 -13.18 8.15
C ALA A 82 6.21 -13.96 7.22
N LEU A 83 6.75 -14.92 6.46
CA LEU A 83 5.94 -15.82 5.64
C LEU A 83 5.06 -16.74 6.48
N ASP A 84 5.59 -17.28 7.58
CA ASP A 84 4.84 -18.10 8.54
C ASP A 84 3.69 -17.29 9.16
N ALA A 85 3.93 -16.03 9.56
CA ALA A 85 2.89 -15.13 10.05
C ALA A 85 1.78 -14.88 9.01
N LYS A 86 2.15 -14.55 7.76
CA LYS A 86 1.18 -14.35 6.66
C LYS A 86 0.39 -15.61 6.31
N CYS A 87 1.01 -16.78 6.43
CA CYS A 87 0.33 -18.06 6.24
C CYS A 87 -0.68 -18.31 7.37
N ALA A 88 -0.30 -18.04 8.62
CA ALA A 88 -1.18 -18.18 9.78
C ALA A 88 -2.39 -17.25 9.70
N GLU A 89 -2.21 -15.99 9.29
CA GLU A 89 -3.30 -15.02 9.05
C GLU A 89 -4.35 -15.53 8.04
N ARG A 90 -3.92 -16.38 7.10
CA ARG A 90 -4.76 -16.96 6.04
C ARG A 90 -5.26 -18.37 6.37
N GLY A 91 -4.98 -18.88 7.57
CA GLY A 91 -5.33 -20.26 7.97
C GLY A 91 -4.55 -21.34 7.23
N VAL A 92 -3.45 -21.00 6.54
CA VAL A 92 -2.57 -21.94 5.85
C VAL A 92 -1.57 -22.47 6.86
N HIS A 93 -1.90 -23.58 7.52
CA HIS A 93 -0.97 -24.29 8.40
C HIS A 93 -0.19 -25.34 7.59
N MET A 94 1.13 -25.43 7.83
CA MET A 94 1.97 -26.52 7.33
C MET A 94 1.53 -27.83 8.00
N VAL A 95 0.55 -28.52 7.41
CA VAL A 95 0.26 -29.91 7.75
C VAL A 95 1.38 -30.75 7.15
N GLY A 96 2.07 -31.50 7.99
CA GLY A 96 3.35 -32.16 7.71
C GLY A 96 3.41 -32.94 6.41
N ARG A 97 4.63 -33.00 5.85
CA ARG A 97 5.13 -33.87 4.78
C ARG A 97 4.03 -34.62 4.00
N LEU A 98 3.35 -33.93 3.07
CA LEU A 98 2.46 -34.57 2.11
C LEU A 98 3.21 -34.84 0.80
N PRO A 99 2.99 -36.00 0.16
CA PRO A 99 3.65 -36.37 -1.08
C PRO A 99 3.17 -35.47 -2.22
N LEU A 100 4.05 -35.31 -3.20
CA LEU A 100 3.88 -34.46 -4.37
C LEU A 100 2.60 -34.83 -5.17
N ALA A 101 1.49 -34.13 -4.94
CA ALA A 101 0.27 -34.08 -5.77
C ALA A 101 -0.68 -33.06 -5.12
N THR A 102 -1.46 -32.20 -5.77
CA THR A 102 -1.87 -31.97 -7.15
C THR A 102 -2.47 -30.56 -7.13
N THR A 103 -2.15 -29.74 -8.13
CA THR A 103 -2.85 -28.50 -8.54
C THR A 103 -3.87 -27.92 -7.56
N ALA A 104 -3.46 -26.92 -6.78
CA ALA A 104 -4.37 -26.01 -6.08
C ALA A 104 -5.02 -25.03 -7.08
N THR A 105 -5.95 -25.53 -7.90
CA THR A 105 -6.86 -24.70 -8.70
C THR A 105 -7.94 -24.15 -7.79
N GLY A 106 -7.74 -22.95 -7.23
CA GLY A 106 -8.75 -22.29 -6.42
C GLY A 106 -8.24 -21.16 -5.52
N MET A 107 -6.93 -21.00 -5.36
CA MET A 107 -6.37 -19.87 -4.61
C MET A 107 -6.19 -18.68 -5.54
N ALA A 108 -6.89 -17.59 -5.21
CA ALA A 108 -6.74 -16.28 -5.83
C ALA A 108 -5.24 -15.96 -5.99
N GLY A 109 -4.81 -15.78 -7.24
CA GLY A 109 -3.40 -15.61 -7.55
C GLY A 109 -2.85 -14.29 -7.00
N PRO A 110 -1.53 -14.07 -6.99
CA PRO A 110 -0.93 -12.79 -6.61
C PRO A 110 -1.54 -11.58 -7.34
N GLY A 111 -2.04 -11.79 -8.56
CA GLY A 111 -2.77 -10.78 -9.33
C GLY A 111 -4.14 -10.41 -8.78
N ASP A 112 -4.82 -11.29 -8.04
CA ASP A 112 -6.16 -11.05 -7.51
C ASP A 112 -6.13 -10.21 -6.22
N ALA A 113 -5.10 -10.39 -5.39
CA ALA A 113 -4.87 -9.51 -4.23
C ALA A 113 -4.53 -8.08 -4.68
N ALA A 114 -3.65 -7.93 -5.69
CA ALA A 114 -3.33 -6.64 -6.27
C ALA A 114 -4.54 -5.98 -6.97
N ARG A 115 -5.42 -6.79 -7.60
CA ARG A 115 -6.69 -6.30 -8.15
C ARG A 115 -7.65 -5.82 -7.05
N ALA A 116 -7.77 -6.56 -5.95
CA ALA A 116 -8.63 -6.18 -4.83
C ALA A 116 -8.17 -4.86 -4.18
N GLU A 117 -6.86 -4.69 -4.01
CA GLU A 117 -6.28 -3.45 -3.48
C GLU A 117 -6.52 -2.26 -4.40
N ARG A 118 -6.35 -2.43 -5.72
CA ARG A 118 -6.70 -1.39 -6.71
C ARG A 118 -8.18 -1.03 -6.69
N VAL A 119 -9.07 -2.02 -6.59
CA VAL A 119 -10.51 -1.77 -6.52
C VAL A 119 -10.88 -1.02 -5.23
N ALA A 120 -10.23 -1.33 -4.10
CA ALA A 120 -10.41 -0.61 -2.85
C ALA A 120 -9.90 0.84 -2.93
N ALA A 121 -8.75 1.06 -3.57
CA ALA A 121 -8.22 2.41 -3.83
C ALA A 121 -9.16 3.23 -4.72
N MET A 122 -9.60 2.65 -5.84
CA MET A 122 -10.55 3.29 -6.77
C MET A 122 -11.89 3.63 -6.13
N ARG A 123 -12.36 2.82 -5.16
CA ARG A 123 -13.57 3.14 -4.39
C ARG A 123 -13.38 4.37 -3.50
N LYS A 124 -12.25 4.44 -2.78
CA LYS A 124 -11.92 5.63 -1.97
C LYS A 124 -11.76 6.87 -2.83
N GLU A 125 -11.12 6.77 -3.99
CA GLU A 125 -11.01 7.88 -4.93
C GLU A 125 -12.38 8.34 -5.43
N LYS A 126 -13.27 7.41 -5.77
CA LYS A 126 -14.65 7.74 -6.15
C LYS A 126 -15.40 8.47 -5.03
N GLU A 127 -15.25 8.03 -3.79
CA GLU A 127 -15.88 8.69 -2.63
C GLU A 127 -15.36 10.11 -2.43
N VAL A 128 -14.05 10.33 -2.56
CA VAL A 128 -13.45 11.66 -2.47
C VAL A 128 -13.94 12.56 -3.61
N LEU A 129 -13.96 12.06 -4.85
CA LEU A 129 -14.44 12.81 -6.00
C LEU A 129 -15.93 13.17 -5.88
N ALA A 130 -16.75 12.25 -5.38
CA ALA A 130 -18.17 12.51 -5.14
C ALA A 130 -18.37 13.61 -4.08
N LYS A 131 -17.54 13.63 -3.04
CA LYS A 131 -17.57 14.69 -2.03
C LYS A 131 -17.15 16.04 -2.61
N MET A 132 -16.07 16.08 -3.38
CA MET A 132 -15.61 17.31 -4.04
C MET A 132 -16.65 17.86 -5.02
N LEU A 133 -17.35 16.98 -5.74
CA LEU A 133 -18.44 17.39 -6.63
C LEU A 133 -19.59 18.04 -5.85
N ALA A 134 -20.02 17.42 -4.74
CA ALA A 134 -21.07 17.98 -3.91
C ALA A 134 -20.69 19.34 -3.30
N GLU A 135 -19.44 19.50 -2.84
CA GLU A 135 -18.92 20.78 -2.33
C GLU A 135 -18.90 21.86 -3.44
N ALA A 136 -18.54 21.48 -4.67
CA ALA A 136 -18.55 22.38 -5.82
C ALA A 136 -19.98 22.81 -6.18
N GLU A 137 -20.93 21.87 -6.27
CA GLU A 137 -22.35 22.14 -6.56
C GLU A 137 -22.97 23.05 -5.48
N GLU A 138 -22.66 22.84 -4.20
CA GLU A 138 -23.12 23.71 -3.11
C GLU A 138 -22.53 25.13 -3.24
N SER A 139 -21.26 25.24 -3.62
CA SER A 139 -20.62 26.54 -3.84
C SER A 139 -21.22 27.29 -5.04
N GLU A 140 -21.55 26.58 -6.12
CA GLU A 140 -22.20 27.15 -7.30
C GLU A 140 -23.60 27.65 -6.95
N ALA A 141 -24.41 26.83 -6.27
CA ALA A 141 -25.74 27.24 -5.81
C ALA A 141 -25.70 28.48 -4.90
N SER A 142 -24.68 28.58 -4.04
CA SER A 142 -24.46 29.75 -3.19
C SER A 142 -24.10 31.01 -4.00
N LEU A 143 -23.23 30.87 -5.00
CA LEU A 143 -22.85 31.97 -5.89
C LEU A 143 -24.02 32.43 -6.75
N ASP A 144 -24.80 31.52 -7.30
CA ASP A 144 -26.01 31.83 -8.07
C ASP A 144 -27.05 32.55 -7.22
N GLY A 145 -27.25 32.11 -5.97
CA GLY A 145 -28.09 32.81 -5.01
C GLY A 145 -27.63 34.25 -4.77
N ARG A 146 -26.32 34.48 -4.65
CA ARG A 146 -25.74 35.82 -4.49
C ARG A 146 -25.90 36.67 -5.75
N LEU A 147 -25.73 36.10 -6.93
CA LEU A 147 -25.92 36.78 -8.21
C LEU A 147 -27.39 37.18 -8.41
N ALA A 148 -28.33 36.30 -8.09
CA ALA A 148 -29.76 36.58 -8.17
C ALA A 148 -30.17 37.71 -7.21
N CYS A 149 -29.73 37.65 -5.94
CA CYS A 149 -29.95 38.72 -4.97
C CYS A 149 -29.32 40.04 -5.42
N GLY A 150 -28.10 40.00 -5.97
CA GLY A 150 -27.42 41.18 -6.52
C GLY A 150 -28.20 41.79 -7.68
N ALA A 151 -28.63 40.97 -8.65
CA ALA A 151 -29.43 41.41 -9.78
C ALA A 151 -30.75 42.06 -9.36
N ALA A 152 -31.46 41.46 -8.39
CA ALA A 152 -32.68 42.03 -7.83
C ALA A 152 -32.44 43.40 -7.18
N ALA A 153 -31.36 43.54 -6.40
CA ALA A 153 -30.99 44.82 -5.77
C ALA A 153 -30.63 45.89 -6.81
N TYR A 154 -29.92 45.52 -7.89
CA TYR A 154 -29.61 46.44 -8.98
C TYR A 154 -30.87 46.89 -9.73
N HIS A 155 -31.80 45.98 -10.01
CA HIS A 155 -33.07 46.33 -10.65
C HIS A 155 -33.93 47.26 -9.79
N ASP A 156 -34.00 47.02 -8.48
CA ASP A 156 -34.70 47.91 -7.53
C ASP A 156 -34.07 49.31 -7.49
N LEU A 157 -32.73 49.40 -7.49
CA LEU A 157 -32.02 50.67 -7.55
C LEU A 157 -32.32 51.44 -8.85
N LEU A 158 -32.28 50.75 -10.00
CA LEU A 158 -32.62 51.36 -11.29
C LEU A 158 -34.07 51.85 -11.33
N ALA A 159 -35.01 51.10 -10.76
CA ALA A 159 -36.41 51.52 -10.66
C ALA A 159 -36.57 52.79 -9.81
N LYS A 160 -35.90 52.84 -8.64
CA LYS A 160 -35.89 54.03 -7.77
C LYS A 160 -35.27 55.25 -8.47
N LEU A 161 -34.17 55.06 -9.20
CA LEU A 161 -33.55 56.14 -9.98
C LEU A 161 -34.49 56.63 -11.10
N GLY A 162 -35.17 55.71 -11.81
CA GLY A 162 -36.18 56.06 -12.81
C GLY A 162 -37.31 56.90 -12.23
N GLN A 163 -37.89 56.49 -11.10
CA GLN A 163 -38.93 57.24 -10.39
C GLN A 163 -38.43 58.63 -9.94
N SER A 164 -37.19 58.72 -9.46
CA SER A 164 -36.59 59.99 -9.06
C SER A 164 -36.44 60.93 -10.26
N ILE A 165 -35.96 60.43 -11.41
CA ILE A 165 -35.84 61.21 -12.65
C ILE A 165 -37.21 61.73 -13.09
N GLU A 166 -38.24 60.87 -13.10
CA GLU A 166 -39.60 61.25 -13.47
C GLU A 166 -40.20 62.31 -12.53
N SER A 167 -39.94 62.19 -11.22
CA SER A 167 -40.36 63.19 -10.24
C SER A 167 -39.67 64.54 -10.45
N MET A 168 -38.36 64.54 -10.76
CA MET A 168 -37.60 65.75 -11.07
C MET A 168 -38.08 66.41 -12.37
N GLN A 169 -38.41 65.62 -13.41
CA GLN A 169 -38.97 66.15 -14.66
C GLN A 169 -40.35 66.78 -14.45
N THR A 170 -41.17 66.17 -13.59
CA THR A 170 -42.49 66.71 -13.21
C THR A 170 -42.34 68.04 -12.47
N LEU A 171 -41.45 68.10 -11.47
CA LEU A 171 -41.15 69.34 -10.72
C LEU A 171 -40.60 70.44 -11.63
N HIS A 172 -39.68 70.09 -12.53
CA HIS A 172 -39.13 71.03 -13.51
C HIS A 172 -40.21 71.61 -14.41
N SER A 173 -41.10 70.76 -14.93
CA SER A 173 -42.21 71.18 -15.79
C SER A 173 -43.19 72.09 -15.04
N ALA A 174 -43.58 71.73 -13.82
CA ALA A 174 -44.44 72.55 -12.97
C ALA A 174 -43.80 73.92 -12.65
N THR A 175 -42.49 73.95 -12.38
CA THR A 175 -41.74 75.19 -12.12
C THR A 175 -41.70 76.09 -13.36
N LYS A 176 -41.48 75.50 -14.55
CA LYS A 176 -41.49 76.21 -15.82
C LYS A 176 -42.86 76.82 -16.12
N GLU A 177 -43.94 76.06 -15.91
CA GLU A 177 -45.31 76.56 -16.04
C GLU A 177 -45.60 77.70 -15.07
N TRP A 178 -45.21 77.55 -13.80
CA TRP A 178 -45.38 78.62 -12.81
C TRP A 178 -44.64 79.89 -13.23
N GLY A 179 -43.38 79.79 -13.67
CA GLY A 179 -42.60 80.92 -14.18
C GLY A 179 -43.29 81.62 -15.36
N GLN A 180 -43.84 80.85 -16.30
CA GLN A 180 -44.61 81.40 -17.43
C GLN A 180 -45.90 82.09 -16.97
N ARG A 181 -46.65 81.51 -16.03
CA ARG A 181 -47.87 82.11 -15.48
C ARG A 181 -47.57 83.40 -14.74
N SER A 182 -46.55 83.40 -13.87
CA SER A 182 -46.09 84.59 -13.14
C SER A 182 -45.65 85.69 -14.10
N ALA A 183 -44.86 85.38 -15.13
CA ALA A 183 -44.44 86.37 -16.13
C ALA A 183 -45.64 87.02 -16.86
N LYS A 184 -46.66 86.23 -17.23
CA LYS A 184 -47.90 86.76 -17.82
C LYS A 184 -48.66 87.70 -16.87
N LEU A 185 -48.73 87.34 -15.58
CA LEU A 185 -49.38 88.18 -14.56
C LEU A 185 -48.65 89.52 -14.38
N TRP A 186 -47.32 89.51 -14.38
CA TRP A 186 -46.53 90.74 -14.29
C TRP A 186 -46.67 91.62 -15.54
N GLN A 187 -46.75 91.03 -16.74
CA GLN A 187 -47.01 91.77 -17.98
C GLN A 187 -48.42 92.37 -18.05
N ALA A 188 -49.42 91.75 -17.42
CA ALA A 188 -50.78 92.26 -17.36
C ALA A 188 -51.00 93.37 -16.31
N ALA A 189 -50.04 93.54 -15.39
CA ALA A 189 -50.07 94.53 -14.32
C ALA A 189 -49.21 95.79 -14.59
N ALA A 190 -48.50 95.82 -15.73
CA ALA A 190 -47.71 96.95 -16.22
C ALA A 190 -48.45 97.70 -17.34
#